data_AF-A0A2L0NA90-F1
#
_entry.id   AF-A0A2L0NA90-F1
#
_cell.length_a   1.000
_cell.length_b   1.000
_cell.length_c   1.000
_cell.angle_alpha   90.00
_cell.angle_beta   90.00
_cell.angle_gamma   90.00
#
_symmetry.space_group_name_H-M   'P 1'
#
loop_
_entity.id
_entity.type
_entity.pdbx_description
1 polymer ?
#
loop_
_entity_poly.entity_id
_entity_poly.type
_entity_poly.pdbx_seq_one_letter_code
_entity_poly.pdbx_strand_id
1 'polypeptide(L)'
;MAPKPISRGCAIGLIGIDGVGKTTLAGELERRLTERGVPAVLLSRRQYLKTRPHDFVGDTMATLYEGSLRTLYGFAGLAGGGTLGDHFPPPAGPVMSADFERLLDGAAITGNDPHALITSMLCEIAGHLAFREAVVAPAVRAGKVVIEDTHGIKMVVKLYLLATSLAGSGDLSNQSLEAVLKAGITALRPDPAASVPVLVQVDPEIAYQRRVAQHGRVGGMEHYGPVGRAVGHDSYVELQSRSQKIFDEIGTLWGCLRVELPPQDREGGLRTAVDQILAAVDGLAEGQ
;
A
#
# COMPACT_ATOMS: atom_id res chain seq x y z
N MET A 1 -35.99 -1.94 11.92
CA MET A 1 -35.16 -2.35 13.08
C MET A 1 -33.90 -1.49 13.06
N ALA A 2 -33.53 -0.86 14.18
CA ALA A 2 -32.24 -0.18 14.28
C ALA A 2 -31.11 -1.23 14.25
N PRO A 3 -29.99 -0.97 13.55
CA PRO A 3 -28.86 -1.89 13.53
C PRO A 3 -28.32 -2.08 14.96
N LYS A 4 -28.00 -3.33 15.33
CA LYS A 4 -27.34 -3.62 16.61
C LYS A 4 -25.96 -2.95 16.61
N PRO A 5 -25.53 -2.31 17.71
CA PRO A 5 -24.18 -1.79 17.81
C PRO A 5 -23.18 -2.95 17.73
N ILE A 6 -22.16 -2.79 16.89
CA ILE A 6 -21.02 -3.70 16.83
C ILE A 6 -20.33 -3.64 18.21
N SER A 7 -20.28 -4.76 18.93
CA SER A 7 -19.78 -4.81 20.31
C SER A 7 -18.25 -4.73 20.42
N ARG A 8 -17.53 -4.93 19.30
CA ARG A 8 -16.06 -4.85 19.19
C ARG A 8 -15.62 -4.25 17.86
N GLY A 9 -14.61 -3.37 17.89
CA GLY A 9 -14.05 -2.79 16.67
C GLY A 9 -13.39 -3.85 15.78
N CYS A 10 -13.13 -3.50 14.52
CA CYS A 10 -12.43 -4.35 13.56
C CYS A 10 -11.63 -3.50 12.57
N ALA A 11 -10.67 -4.10 11.85
CA ALA A 11 -9.91 -3.42 10.80
C ALA A 11 -10.25 -3.99 9.41
N ILE A 12 -10.48 -3.11 8.44
CA ILE A 12 -10.65 -3.44 7.03
C ILE A 12 -9.38 -3.05 6.30
N GLY A 13 -8.64 -4.04 5.78
CA GLY A 13 -7.38 -3.83 5.08
C GLY A 13 -7.53 -3.92 3.57
N LEU A 14 -7.47 -2.80 2.84
CA LEU A 14 -7.62 -2.82 1.38
C LEU A 14 -6.30 -3.14 0.66
N ILE A 15 -6.30 -4.20 -0.14
CA ILE A 15 -5.17 -4.70 -0.94
C ILE A 15 -5.53 -4.58 -2.42
N GLY A 16 -4.54 -4.25 -3.25
CA GLY A 16 -4.69 -4.22 -4.71
C GLY A 16 -3.74 -3.24 -5.38
N ILE A 17 -3.70 -3.29 -6.70
CA ILE A 17 -2.82 -2.47 -7.54
C ILE A 17 -3.11 -0.97 -7.44
N ASP A 18 -2.19 -0.14 -7.93
CA ASP A 18 -2.46 1.29 -8.11
C ASP A 18 -3.59 1.50 -9.13
N GLY A 19 -4.36 2.59 -8.98
CA GLY A 19 -5.49 2.89 -9.87
C GLY A 19 -6.74 1.99 -9.71
N VAL A 20 -6.69 0.95 -8.86
CA VAL A 20 -7.80 -0.01 -8.72
C VAL A 20 -9.10 0.59 -8.16
N GLY A 21 -9.02 1.69 -7.37
CA GLY A 21 -10.18 2.35 -6.78
C GLY A 21 -10.33 2.21 -5.26
N LYS A 22 -9.30 1.72 -4.55
CA LYS A 22 -9.31 1.56 -3.08
C LYS A 22 -9.76 2.82 -2.32
N THR A 23 -9.23 3.99 -2.66
CA THR A 23 -9.58 5.25 -1.97
C THR A 23 -11.06 5.61 -2.13
N THR A 24 -11.65 5.36 -3.31
CA THR A 24 -13.09 5.55 -3.53
C THR A 24 -13.90 4.56 -2.69
N LEU A 25 -13.49 3.29 -2.67
CA LEU A 25 -14.13 2.26 -1.85
C LEU A 25 -14.06 2.57 -0.35
N ALA A 26 -12.90 3.04 0.12
CA ALA A 26 -12.65 3.38 1.51
C ALA A 26 -13.52 4.55 1.98
N GLY A 27 -13.63 5.62 1.17
CA GLY A 27 -14.50 6.76 1.49
C GLY A 27 -15.97 6.39 1.52
N GLU A 28 -16.42 5.51 0.61
CA GLU A 28 -17.81 5.04 0.60
C GLU A 28 -18.12 4.12 1.79
N LEU A 29 -17.18 3.27 2.20
CA LEU A 29 -17.29 2.46 3.43
C LEU A 29 -17.45 3.35 4.67
N GLU A 30 -16.59 4.38 4.81
CA GLU A 30 -16.65 5.32 5.94
C GLU A 30 -18.00 6.04 5.97
N ARG A 31 -18.46 6.54 4.81
CA ARG A 31 -19.77 7.19 4.68
C ARG A 31 -20.90 6.28 5.15
N ARG A 32 -20.97 5.03 4.66
CA ARG A 32 -22.06 4.11 4.99
C ARG A 32 -22.02 3.61 6.44
N LEU A 33 -20.84 3.43 7.03
CA LEU A 33 -20.73 3.13 8.46
C LEU A 33 -21.21 4.29 9.31
N THR A 34 -20.85 5.53 8.94
CA THR A 34 -21.31 6.75 9.62
C THR A 34 -22.83 6.88 9.56
N GLU A 35 -23.44 6.62 8.40
CA GLU A 35 -24.91 6.63 8.24
C GLU A 35 -25.62 5.56 9.06
N ARG A 36 -24.94 4.45 9.37
CA ARG A 36 -25.43 3.40 10.28
C ARG A 36 -25.21 3.73 11.76
N GLY A 37 -24.59 4.86 12.08
CA GLY A 37 -24.21 5.23 13.44
C GLY A 37 -23.05 4.39 14.00
N VAL A 38 -22.29 3.71 13.14
CA VAL A 38 -21.13 2.92 13.53
C VAL A 38 -19.89 3.82 13.58
N PRO A 39 -19.14 3.88 14.69
CA PRO A 39 -17.90 4.64 14.77
C PRO A 39 -16.85 4.07 13.80
N ALA A 40 -16.60 4.79 12.71
CA ALA A 40 -15.60 4.44 11.72
C ALA A 40 -14.46 5.46 11.67
N VAL A 41 -13.27 5.02 11.26
CA VAL A 41 -12.15 5.91 10.97
C VAL A 41 -11.41 5.45 9.72
N LEU A 42 -11.33 6.33 8.73
CA LEU A 42 -10.45 6.14 7.58
C LEU A 42 -9.00 6.49 7.96
N LEU A 43 -8.12 5.50 7.88
CA LEU A 43 -6.69 5.66 8.16
C LEU A 43 -5.87 5.45 6.89
N SER A 44 -4.97 6.39 6.65
CA SER A 44 -3.95 6.32 5.61
C SER A 44 -2.60 6.57 6.22
N ARG A 45 -1.67 5.60 6.13
CA ARG A 45 -0.31 5.75 6.66
C ARG A 45 0.40 6.97 6.02
N ARG A 46 0.17 7.23 4.73
CA ARG A 46 0.73 8.41 4.05
C ARG A 46 0.17 9.71 4.65
N GLN A 47 -1.13 9.77 4.93
CA GLN A 47 -1.72 10.95 5.56
C GLN A 47 -1.21 11.14 6.98
N TYR A 48 -1.11 10.06 7.75
CA TYR A 48 -0.54 10.08 9.11
C TYR A 48 0.90 10.62 9.11
N LEU A 49 1.72 10.16 8.16
CA LEU A 49 3.09 10.67 7.98
C LEU A 49 3.12 12.16 7.57
N LYS A 50 2.16 12.62 6.76
CA LYS A 50 2.05 14.04 6.38
C LYS A 50 1.66 14.94 7.55
N THR A 51 0.82 14.46 8.46
CA THR A 51 0.45 15.23 9.66
C THR A 51 1.57 15.33 10.68
N ARG A 52 2.62 14.49 10.56
CA ARG A 52 3.80 14.41 11.45
C ARG A 52 3.44 14.64 12.93
N PRO A 53 2.68 13.74 13.57
CA PRO A 53 2.42 13.85 14.99
C PRO A 53 3.73 13.92 15.76
N HIS A 54 3.89 14.93 16.62
CA HIS A 54 5.09 15.13 17.42
C HIS A 54 5.06 14.23 18.67
N ASP A 55 5.10 12.92 18.44
CA ASP A 55 5.20 11.89 19.46
C ASP A 55 6.16 10.77 19.02
N PHE A 56 6.49 9.88 19.95
CA PHE A 56 7.41 8.76 19.69
C PHE A 56 6.99 7.90 18.48
N VAL A 57 5.68 7.73 18.28
CA VAL A 57 5.11 6.88 17.23
C VAL A 57 5.24 7.56 15.87
N GLY A 58 4.91 8.86 15.80
CA GLY A 58 5.10 9.72 14.64
C GLY A 58 6.55 9.80 14.21
N ASP A 59 7.47 10.02 15.16
CA ASP A 59 8.91 10.09 14.90
C ASP A 59 9.46 8.74 14.41
N THR A 60 9.05 7.64 15.03
CA THR A 60 9.45 6.28 14.61
C THR A 60 8.98 5.98 13.20
N MET A 61 7.72 6.28 12.88
CA MET A 61 7.18 6.06 11.54
C MET A 61 7.81 6.96 10.49
N ALA A 62 8.04 8.23 10.80
CA ALA A 62 8.73 9.16 9.92
C ALA A 62 10.16 8.68 9.61
N THR A 63 10.88 8.21 10.63
CA THR A 63 12.25 7.67 10.48
C THR A 63 12.27 6.41 9.63
N LEU A 64 11.34 5.46 9.85
CA LEU A 64 11.25 4.24 9.05
C LEU A 64 10.86 4.53 7.60
N TYR A 65 9.96 5.49 7.38
CA TYR A 65 9.58 5.94 6.04
C TYR A 65 10.74 6.64 5.33
N GLU A 66 11.46 7.53 6.02
CA GLU A 66 12.66 8.18 5.50
C GLU A 66 13.74 7.15 5.16
N GLY A 67 13.97 6.16 6.04
CA GLY A 67 14.89 5.05 5.79
C GLY A 67 14.50 4.23 4.56
N SER A 68 13.20 3.96 4.38
CA SER A 68 12.68 3.27 3.19
C SER A 68 12.94 4.08 1.91
N LEU A 69 12.68 5.40 1.90
CA LEU A 69 12.94 6.25 0.74
C LEU A 69 14.43 6.39 0.43
N ARG A 70 15.26 6.61 1.45
CA ARG A 70 16.72 6.72 1.30
C ARG A 70 17.34 5.45 0.77
N THR A 71 16.88 4.29 1.20
CA THR A 71 17.39 3.01 0.69
C THR A 71 16.86 2.73 -0.71
N LEU A 72 15.59 3.02 -0.99
CA LEU A 72 15.01 2.88 -2.33
C LEU A 72 15.72 3.76 -3.38
N TYR A 73 15.94 5.05 -3.08
CA TYR A 73 16.39 6.03 -4.07
C TYR A 73 17.83 6.50 -3.86
N GLY A 74 18.37 6.47 -2.65
CA GLY A 74 19.66 7.09 -2.34
C GLY A 74 20.86 6.47 -3.07
N PHE A 75 20.72 5.21 -3.49
CA PHE A 75 21.74 4.49 -4.25
C PHE A 75 21.41 4.41 -5.76
N ALA A 76 20.30 5.00 -6.21
CA ALA A 76 19.89 4.97 -7.60
C ALA A 76 20.80 5.88 -8.44
N GLY A 77 21.39 5.34 -9.51
CA GLY A 77 22.29 6.09 -10.41
C GLY A 77 21.52 6.99 -11.36
N LEU A 78 22.03 8.19 -11.63
CA LEU A 78 21.40 9.16 -12.54
C LEU A 78 22.11 9.21 -13.90
N ALA A 79 21.35 9.50 -14.96
CA ALA A 79 21.89 9.62 -16.33
C ALA A 79 22.96 10.73 -16.47
N GLY A 80 22.91 11.76 -15.62
CA GLY A 80 23.90 12.84 -15.57
C GLY A 80 25.15 12.53 -14.73
N GLY A 81 25.28 11.30 -14.20
CA GLY A 81 26.28 10.93 -13.20
C GLY A 81 25.83 11.21 -11.76
N GLY A 82 26.51 10.59 -10.79
CA GLY A 82 26.16 10.66 -9.37
C GLY A 82 24.97 9.75 -9.00
N THR A 83 24.48 9.92 -7.77
CA THR A 83 23.29 9.20 -7.29
C THR A 83 22.19 10.17 -6.90
N LEU A 84 20.94 9.69 -6.89
CA LEU A 84 19.83 10.49 -6.40
C LEU A 84 19.97 10.82 -4.90
N GLY A 85 20.77 10.04 -4.15
CA GLY A 85 21.13 10.29 -2.75
C GLY A 85 21.83 11.63 -2.51
N ASP A 86 22.62 12.11 -3.48
CA ASP A 86 23.30 13.41 -3.39
C ASP A 86 22.33 14.60 -3.32
N HIS A 87 21.07 14.37 -3.69
CA HIS A 87 19.99 15.36 -3.67
C HIS A 87 19.00 15.17 -2.52
N PHE A 88 19.19 14.16 -1.67
CA PHE A 88 18.34 13.99 -0.49
C PHE A 88 18.56 15.16 0.49
N PRO A 89 17.49 15.66 1.14
CA PRO A 89 17.66 16.56 2.27
C PRO A 89 18.46 15.86 3.39
N PRO A 90 19.05 16.59 4.35
CA PRO A 90 19.68 15.97 5.51
C PRO A 90 18.69 15.12 6.32
N PRO A 91 19.16 14.21 7.20
CA PRO A 91 18.30 13.44 8.10
C PRO A 91 17.28 14.32 8.84
N ALA A 92 16.04 13.84 8.98
CA ALA A 92 14.89 14.60 9.51
C ALA A 92 14.46 15.82 8.64
N GLY A 93 15.01 15.95 7.43
CA GLY A 93 14.63 16.97 6.47
C GLY A 93 13.25 16.74 5.82
N PRO A 94 12.83 17.63 4.90
CA PRO A 94 11.49 17.61 4.32
C PRO A 94 11.34 16.59 3.16
N VAL A 95 11.60 15.30 3.43
CA VAL A 95 11.46 14.19 2.46
C VAL A 95 10.02 13.93 1.95
N MET A 96 9.04 14.64 2.51
CA MET A 96 7.64 14.61 2.06
C MET A 96 7.18 15.93 1.43
N SER A 97 8.11 16.85 1.15
CA SER A 97 7.78 18.09 0.44
C SER A 97 7.38 17.82 -1.00
N ALA A 98 6.50 18.66 -1.55
CA ALA A 98 6.08 18.55 -2.94
C ALA A 98 7.25 18.70 -3.92
N ASP A 99 8.26 19.50 -3.58
CA ASP A 99 9.49 19.64 -4.37
C ASP A 99 10.28 18.34 -4.43
N PHE A 100 10.45 17.68 -3.28
CA PHE A 100 11.16 16.41 -3.23
C PHE A 100 10.37 15.29 -3.92
N GLU A 101 9.06 15.23 -3.74
CA GLU A 101 8.20 14.29 -4.48
C GLU A 101 8.33 14.49 -6.00
N ARG A 102 8.37 15.75 -6.48
CA ARG A 102 8.60 16.07 -7.90
C ARG A 102 9.98 15.63 -8.39
N LEU A 103 11.01 15.80 -7.57
CA LEU A 103 12.36 15.32 -7.87
C LEU A 103 12.35 13.80 -8.07
N LEU A 104 11.78 13.04 -7.13
CA LEU A 104 11.70 11.58 -7.21
C LEU A 104 10.92 11.12 -8.45
N ASP A 105 9.80 11.77 -8.77
CA ASP A 105 8.98 11.46 -9.95
C ASP A 105 9.67 11.80 -11.29
N GLY A 106 10.57 12.77 -11.31
CA GLY A 106 11.21 13.29 -12.52
C GLY A 106 12.65 12.79 -12.75
N ALA A 107 13.23 12.09 -11.79
CA ALA A 107 14.62 11.64 -11.86
C ALA A 107 14.84 10.62 -13.00
N ALA A 108 15.78 10.93 -13.90
CA ALA A 108 16.23 10.02 -14.94
C ALA A 108 17.18 8.94 -14.36
N ILE A 109 16.59 8.01 -13.61
CA ILE A 109 17.30 6.88 -13.01
C ILE A 109 17.76 5.93 -14.12
N THR A 110 18.99 5.41 -14.00
CA THR A 110 19.61 4.47 -14.96
C THR A 110 19.81 3.08 -14.40
N GLY A 111 19.74 2.93 -13.08
CA GLY A 111 19.89 1.66 -12.39
C GLY A 111 19.77 1.84 -10.89
N ASN A 112 19.66 0.73 -10.17
CA ASN A 112 19.54 0.70 -8.72
C ASN A 112 20.13 -0.61 -8.18
N ASP A 113 20.24 -0.74 -6.85
CA ASP A 113 20.80 -1.90 -6.17
C ASP A 113 19.67 -2.77 -5.56
N PRO A 114 19.58 -4.08 -5.92
CA PRO A 114 18.61 -4.98 -5.30
C PRO A 114 18.73 -5.07 -3.77
N HIS A 115 19.92 -4.94 -3.19
CA HIS A 115 20.11 -4.94 -1.72
C HIS A 115 19.52 -3.69 -1.07
N ALA A 116 19.58 -2.56 -1.75
CA ALA A 116 18.97 -1.32 -1.28
C ALA A 116 17.43 -1.44 -1.27
N LEU A 117 16.86 -2.11 -2.26
CA LEU A 117 15.43 -2.42 -2.31
C LEU A 117 15.00 -3.44 -1.23
N ILE A 118 15.82 -4.47 -0.95
CA ILE A 118 15.60 -5.37 0.20
C ILE A 118 15.53 -4.58 1.50
N THR A 119 16.48 -3.65 1.70
CA THR A 119 16.50 -2.81 2.91
C THR A 119 15.24 -1.95 2.99
N SER A 120 14.80 -1.38 1.87
CA SER A 120 13.56 -0.62 1.79
C SER A 120 12.33 -1.48 2.13
N MET A 121 12.29 -2.76 1.70
CA MET A 121 11.22 -3.69 2.08
C MET A 121 11.16 -3.91 3.59
N LEU A 122 12.32 -4.11 4.24
CA LEU A 122 12.39 -4.30 5.69
C LEU A 122 11.89 -3.05 6.44
N CYS A 123 12.25 -1.85 5.98
CA CYS A 123 11.72 -0.59 6.52
C CYS A 123 10.20 -0.49 6.36
N GLU A 124 9.65 -0.92 5.21
CA GLU A 124 8.20 -0.91 4.98
C GLU A 124 7.45 -1.91 5.85
N ILE A 125 8.00 -3.11 6.05
CA ILE A 125 7.44 -4.12 6.97
C ILE A 125 7.42 -3.56 8.40
N ALA A 126 8.57 -3.08 8.89
CA ALA A 126 8.69 -2.53 10.25
C ALA A 126 7.77 -1.32 10.45
N GLY A 127 7.74 -0.40 9.47
CA GLY A 127 6.90 0.79 9.52
C GLY A 127 5.41 0.48 9.52
N HIS A 128 4.98 -0.55 8.79
CA HIS A 128 3.57 -0.96 8.83
C HIS A 128 3.20 -1.67 10.13
N LEU A 129 4.08 -2.52 10.68
CA LEU A 129 3.86 -3.14 11.99
C LEU A 129 3.72 -2.08 13.09
N ALA A 130 4.60 -1.09 13.11
CA ALA A 130 4.54 0.03 14.05
C ALA A 130 3.23 0.84 13.90
N PHE A 131 2.83 1.14 12.67
CA PHE A 131 1.56 1.82 12.39
C PHE A 131 0.36 1.02 12.90
N ARG A 132 0.33 -0.30 12.64
CA ARG A 132 -0.77 -1.15 13.07
C ARG A 132 -0.86 -1.22 14.59
N GLU A 133 0.26 -1.44 15.29
CA GLU A 133 0.25 -1.57 16.75
C GLU A 133 -0.09 -0.25 17.46
N ALA A 134 0.43 0.87 16.95
CA ALA A 134 0.31 2.15 17.64
C ALA A 134 -0.92 2.97 17.21
N VAL A 135 -1.51 2.70 16.04
CA VAL A 135 -2.62 3.49 15.49
C VAL A 135 -3.86 2.64 15.23
N VAL A 136 -3.72 1.52 14.50
CA VAL A 136 -4.87 0.69 14.11
C VAL A 136 -5.42 -0.08 15.31
N ALA A 137 -4.58 -0.83 16.01
CA ALA A 137 -4.99 -1.70 17.12
C ALA A 137 -5.65 -0.94 18.28
N PRO A 138 -5.17 0.26 18.71
CA PRO A 138 -5.85 1.05 19.71
C PRO A 138 -7.25 1.51 19.26
N ALA A 139 -7.42 1.90 17.99
CA ALA A 139 -8.72 2.30 17.46
C ALA A 139 -9.71 1.12 17.41
N VAL A 140 -9.23 -0.06 17.00
CA VAL A 140 -10.00 -1.31 17.02
C VAL A 140 -10.41 -1.68 18.46
N ARG A 141 -9.48 -1.64 19.42
CA ARG A 141 -9.76 -1.89 20.85
C ARG A 141 -10.76 -0.90 21.44
N ALA A 142 -10.79 0.33 20.94
CA ALA A 142 -11.77 1.35 21.31
C ALA A 142 -13.16 1.17 20.66
N GLY A 143 -13.40 0.04 19.99
CA GLY A 143 -14.71 -0.26 19.40
C GLY A 143 -14.94 0.34 18.01
N LYS A 144 -13.91 0.88 17.36
CA LYS A 144 -14.06 1.51 16.03
C LYS A 144 -13.84 0.52 14.90
N VAL A 145 -14.55 0.73 13.78
CA VAL A 145 -14.21 0.13 12.49
C VAL A 145 -13.12 0.98 11.84
N VAL A 146 -11.93 0.42 11.72
CA VAL A 146 -10.79 1.07 11.05
C VAL A 146 -10.80 0.67 9.58
N ILE A 147 -10.74 1.64 8.67
CA ILE A 147 -10.57 1.39 7.24
C ILE A 147 -9.15 1.80 6.86
N GLU A 148 -8.30 0.83 6.54
CA GLU A 148 -6.97 1.08 6.00
C GLU A 148 -7.07 1.19 4.47
N ASP A 149 -6.97 2.42 3.95
CA ASP A 149 -7.15 2.71 2.51
C ASP A 149 -6.13 1.99 1.60
N THR A 150 -4.99 1.58 2.17
CA THR A 150 -3.99 0.73 1.54
C THR A 150 -3.23 -0.04 2.62
N HIS A 151 -3.32 -1.36 2.56
CA HIS A 151 -2.55 -2.26 3.41
C HIS A 151 -1.04 -2.23 3.07
N GLY A 152 -0.16 -2.33 4.07
CA GLY A 152 1.28 -2.13 3.90
C GLY A 152 1.98 -3.15 3.02
N ILE A 153 1.40 -4.35 2.86
CA ILE A 153 1.92 -5.41 1.99
C ILE A 153 2.12 -4.95 0.53
N LYS A 154 1.34 -3.95 0.09
CA LYS A 154 1.45 -3.39 -1.26
C LYS A 154 2.86 -2.88 -1.56
N MET A 155 3.47 -2.13 -0.64
CA MET A 155 4.80 -1.57 -0.87
C MET A 155 5.87 -2.65 -0.89
N VAL A 156 5.74 -3.67 -0.03
CA VAL A 156 6.64 -4.83 0.01
C VAL A 156 6.63 -5.58 -1.33
N VAL A 157 5.44 -5.86 -1.88
CA VAL A 157 5.30 -6.53 -3.18
C VAL A 157 5.90 -5.71 -4.32
N LYS A 158 5.68 -4.38 -4.33
CA LYS A 158 6.25 -3.51 -5.37
C LYS A 158 7.77 -3.50 -5.31
N LEU A 159 8.36 -3.33 -4.13
CA LEU A 159 9.82 -3.34 -3.95
C LEU A 159 10.42 -4.69 -4.31
N TYR A 160 9.76 -5.81 -3.98
CA TYR A 160 10.14 -7.14 -4.43
C TYR A 160 10.20 -7.24 -5.96
N LEU A 161 9.17 -6.74 -6.66
CA LEU A 161 9.12 -6.79 -8.13
C LEU A 161 10.18 -5.89 -8.77
N LEU A 162 10.41 -4.70 -8.20
CA LEU A 162 11.51 -3.83 -8.64
C LEU A 162 12.86 -4.54 -8.48
N ALA A 163 13.13 -5.15 -7.32
CA ALA A 163 14.40 -5.80 -7.06
C ALA A 163 14.62 -7.05 -7.89
N THR A 164 13.59 -7.88 -8.09
CA THR A 164 13.67 -9.05 -8.96
C THR A 164 13.87 -8.69 -10.43
N SER A 165 13.53 -7.47 -10.85
CA SER A 165 13.82 -6.99 -12.21
C SER A 165 15.29 -6.57 -12.41
N LEU A 166 16.03 -6.38 -11.32
CA LEU A 166 17.47 -6.08 -11.32
C LEU A 166 18.33 -7.34 -11.11
N ALA A 167 17.84 -8.28 -10.32
CA ALA A 167 18.59 -9.49 -9.98
C ALA A 167 18.72 -10.43 -11.19
N GLY A 168 19.95 -10.85 -11.49
CA GLY A 168 20.22 -11.88 -12.49
C GLY A 168 19.74 -13.27 -12.03
N SER A 169 19.53 -14.18 -12.97
CA SER A 169 19.20 -15.58 -12.65
C SER A 169 20.34 -16.23 -11.85
N GLY A 170 20.01 -16.81 -10.70
CA GLY A 170 20.97 -17.53 -9.84
C GLY A 170 21.72 -16.68 -8.80
N ASP A 171 21.40 -15.39 -8.68
CA ASP A 171 21.99 -14.52 -7.65
C ASP A 171 21.45 -14.87 -6.24
N LEU A 172 22.34 -14.88 -5.23
CA LEU A 172 22.01 -15.05 -3.81
C LEU A 172 21.06 -13.95 -3.30
N SER A 173 21.06 -12.78 -3.96
CA SER A 173 20.09 -11.71 -3.70
C SER A 173 18.64 -12.17 -3.92
N ASN A 174 18.38 -13.10 -4.85
CA ASN A 174 17.03 -13.64 -5.09
C ASN A 174 16.51 -14.45 -3.89
N GLN A 175 17.37 -15.27 -3.26
CA GLN A 175 16.97 -16.05 -2.09
C GLN A 175 16.60 -15.13 -0.92
N SER A 176 17.39 -14.06 -0.73
CA SER A 176 17.12 -13.04 0.29
C SER A 176 15.83 -12.28 -0.01
N LEU A 177 15.61 -11.89 -1.27
CA LEU A 177 14.38 -11.22 -1.71
C LEU A 177 13.13 -12.06 -1.44
N GLU A 178 13.15 -13.33 -1.83
CA GLU A 178 12.05 -14.25 -1.55
C GLU A 178 11.82 -14.44 -0.06
N ALA A 179 12.89 -14.57 0.73
CA ALA A 179 12.79 -14.72 2.18
C ALA A 179 12.14 -13.49 2.83
N VAL A 180 12.52 -12.28 2.41
CA VAL A 180 11.95 -11.03 2.94
C VAL A 180 10.50 -10.85 2.48
N LEU A 181 10.16 -11.19 1.23
CA LEU A 181 8.76 -11.20 0.79
C LEU A 181 7.91 -12.16 1.63
N LYS A 182 8.38 -13.41 1.82
CA LYS A 182 7.69 -14.42 2.64
C LYS A 182 7.52 -13.91 4.08
N ALA A 183 8.57 -13.36 4.68
CA ALA A 183 8.51 -12.76 6.01
C ALA A 183 7.49 -11.62 6.08
N GLY A 184 7.42 -10.74 5.07
CA GLY A 184 6.41 -9.69 4.98
C GLY A 184 4.99 -10.23 4.86
N ILE A 185 4.76 -11.25 4.03
CA ILE A 185 3.45 -11.89 3.88
C ILE A 185 2.99 -12.54 5.20
N THR A 186 3.92 -13.13 5.97
CA THR A 186 3.59 -13.73 7.26
C THR A 186 3.36 -12.66 8.33
N ALA A 187 4.31 -11.73 8.50
CA ALA A 187 4.28 -10.76 9.59
C ALA A 187 3.16 -9.72 9.44
N LEU A 188 2.83 -9.34 8.20
CA LEU A 188 1.77 -8.35 7.94
C LEU A 188 0.39 -9.00 7.78
N ARG A 189 0.24 -10.30 7.99
CA ARG A 189 -1.06 -10.97 7.91
C ARG A 189 -2.02 -10.38 8.95
N PRO A 190 -3.21 -9.91 8.56
CA PRO A 190 -4.21 -9.43 9.51
C PRO A 190 -4.73 -10.55 10.42
N ASP A 191 -5.08 -10.21 11.66
CA ASP A 191 -5.71 -11.14 12.60
C ASP A 191 -7.12 -11.50 12.09
N PRO A 192 -7.39 -12.76 11.73
CA PRO A 192 -8.70 -13.16 11.18
C PRO A 192 -9.85 -12.96 12.18
N ALA A 193 -9.59 -12.86 13.48
CA ALA A 193 -10.62 -12.61 14.48
C ALA A 193 -10.99 -11.12 14.62
N ALA A 194 -10.16 -10.21 14.11
CA ALA A 194 -10.31 -8.77 14.30
C ALA A 194 -10.14 -7.96 13.00
N SER A 195 -10.09 -8.62 11.85
CA SER A 195 -9.84 -7.95 10.56
C SER A 195 -10.57 -8.60 9.39
N VAL A 196 -11.00 -7.77 8.44
CA VAL A 196 -11.49 -8.15 7.11
C VAL A 196 -10.45 -7.71 6.08
N PRO A 197 -9.55 -8.60 5.63
CA PRO A 197 -8.67 -8.28 4.51
C PRO A 197 -9.48 -8.32 3.21
N VAL A 198 -9.35 -7.28 2.38
CA VAL A 198 -10.12 -7.12 1.15
C VAL A 198 -9.17 -6.99 -0.03
N LEU A 199 -9.27 -7.91 -0.99
CA LEU A 199 -8.55 -7.83 -2.25
C LEU A 199 -9.45 -7.16 -3.30
N VAL A 200 -9.09 -5.94 -3.71
CA VAL A 200 -9.77 -5.20 -4.77
C VAL A 200 -9.12 -5.53 -6.10
N GLN A 201 -9.93 -5.95 -7.08
CA GLN A 201 -9.47 -6.38 -8.39
C GLN A 201 -10.04 -5.52 -9.51
N VAL A 202 -9.20 -5.27 -10.52
CA VAL A 202 -9.58 -4.68 -11.82
C VAL A 202 -8.50 -5.07 -12.83
N ASP A 203 -8.80 -4.97 -14.12
CA ASP A 203 -7.79 -5.07 -15.16
C ASP A 203 -6.74 -3.94 -15.02
N PRO A 204 -5.42 -4.24 -14.99
CA PRO A 204 -4.35 -3.24 -14.98
C PRO A 204 -4.48 -2.15 -16.06
N GLU A 205 -5.04 -2.48 -17.23
CA GLU A 205 -5.29 -1.55 -18.32
C GLU A 205 -6.31 -0.47 -17.91
N ILE A 206 -7.41 -0.90 -17.27
CA ILE A 206 -8.44 0.01 -16.74
C ILE A 206 -7.83 0.87 -15.62
N ALA A 207 -7.00 0.27 -14.77
CA ALA A 207 -6.33 1.00 -13.70
C ALA A 207 -5.39 2.09 -14.26
N TYR A 208 -4.66 1.80 -15.35
CA TYR A 208 -3.84 2.78 -16.05
C TYR A 208 -4.67 3.93 -16.60
N GLN A 209 -5.75 3.63 -17.31
CA GLN A 209 -6.65 4.64 -17.88
C GLN A 209 -7.21 5.57 -16.78
N ARG A 210 -7.61 5.00 -15.64
CA ARG A 210 -8.05 5.78 -14.46
C ARG A 210 -6.95 6.71 -13.94
N ARG A 211 -5.70 6.22 -13.85
CA ARG A 211 -4.56 7.04 -13.39
C ARG A 211 -4.27 8.20 -14.33
N VAL A 212 -4.20 7.92 -15.63
CA VAL A 212 -3.94 8.96 -16.64
C VAL A 212 -5.08 9.98 -16.68
N ALA A 213 -6.35 9.53 -16.60
CA ALA A 213 -7.49 10.44 -16.54
C ALA A 213 -7.48 11.34 -15.29
N GLN A 214 -7.02 10.83 -14.14
CA GLN A 214 -7.01 11.57 -12.87
C GLN A 214 -5.83 12.53 -12.73
N HIS A 215 -4.65 12.14 -13.23
CA HIS A 215 -3.38 12.83 -12.93
C HIS A 215 -2.57 13.23 -14.17
N GLY A 216 -3.03 12.89 -15.38
CA GLY A 216 -2.31 13.08 -16.63
C GLY A 216 -1.11 12.15 -16.82
N ARG A 217 -0.70 11.42 -15.78
CA ARG A 217 0.46 10.51 -15.76
C ARG A 217 0.32 9.45 -14.66
N VAL A 218 1.16 8.43 -14.73
CA VAL A 218 1.38 7.48 -13.63
C VAL A 218 2.40 8.05 -12.63
N GLY A 219 2.31 7.65 -11.36
CA GLY A 219 3.23 8.09 -10.29
C GLY A 219 4.57 7.34 -10.29
N GLY A 220 5.63 7.93 -9.70
CA GLY A 220 7.02 7.43 -9.81
C GLY A 220 7.29 6.01 -9.29
N MET A 221 6.39 5.45 -8.48
CA MET A 221 6.49 4.07 -7.99
C MET A 221 5.47 3.11 -8.64
N GLU A 222 4.71 3.56 -9.64
CA GLU A 222 3.67 2.77 -10.30
C GLU A 222 4.18 1.99 -11.52
N HIS A 223 5.47 2.09 -11.82
CA HIS A 223 6.18 1.48 -12.94
C HIS A 223 7.62 1.13 -12.54
N TYR A 224 8.43 0.60 -13.45
CA TYR A 224 9.83 0.18 -13.21
C TYR A 224 10.87 1.32 -13.38
N GLY A 225 10.43 2.58 -13.35
CA GLY A 225 11.34 3.74 -13.42
C GLY A 225 12.38 3.77 -12.29
N PRO A 226 12.04 3.43 -11.03
CA PRO A 226 12.99 3.39 -9.92
C PRO A 226 14.19 2.44 -10.09
N VAL A 227 14.17 1.59 -11.11
CA VAL A 227 15.23 0.63 -11.43
C VAL A 227 15.84 0.87 -12.82
N GLY A 228 15.58 2.04 -13.41
CA GLY A 228 16.17 2.46 -14.69
C GLY A 228 15.47 1.93 -15.94
N ARG A 229 14.30 1.29 -15.82
CA ARG A 229 13.48 0.89 -16.97
C ARG A 229 12.62 2.05 -17.47
N ALA A 230 12.19 1.97 -18.73
CA ALA A 230 11.35 2.97 -19.35
C ALA A 230 10.05 3.23 -18.56
N VAL A 231 9.64 4.49 -18.49
CA VAL A 231 8.39 4.93 -17.86
C VAL A 231 7.29 4.98 -18.92
N GLY A 232 6.10 4.50 -18.58
CA GLY A 232 4.94 4.60 -19.46
C GLY A 232 3.96 3.44 -19.28
N HIS A 233 3.06 3.34 -20.25
CA HIS A 233 2.00 2.35 -20.31
C HIS A 233 2.49 0.92 -20.03
N ASP A 234 3.38 0.41 -20.87
CA ASP A 234 3.79 -1.00 -20.82
C ASP A 234 4.48 -1.34 -19.50
N SER A 235 5.33 -0.43 -18.99
CA SER A 235 5.99 -0.63 -17.70
C SER A 235 5.02 -0.58 -16.52
N TYR A 236 3.97 0.26 -16.59
CA TYR A 236 2.92 0.28 -15.58
C TYR A 236 2.15 -1.03 -15.60
N VAL A 237 1.62 -1.42 -16.77
CA VAL A 237 0.79 -2.62 -16.94
C VAL A 237 1.57 -3.85 -16.50
N GLU A 238 2.82 -4.01 -16.91
CA GLU A 238 3.66 -5.13 -16.48
C GLU A 238 3.82 -5.20 -14.95
N LEU A 239 4.17 -4.09 -14.30
CA LEU A 239 4.36 -4.06 -12.84
C LEU A 239 3.04 -4.36 -12.12
N GLN A 240 1.93 -3.75 -12.54
CA GLN A 240 0.63 -3.95 -11.92
C GLN A 240 0.11 -5.37 -12.15
N SER A 241 0.22 -5.93 -13.35
CA SER A 241 -0.15 -7.33 -13.64
C SER A 241 0.63 -8.32 -12.78
N ARG A 242 1.96 -8.12 -12.62
CA ARG A 242 2.78 -8.97 -11.74
C ARG A 242 2.43 -8.78 -10.27
N SER A 243 2.14 -7.55 -9.84
CA SER A 243 1.67 -7.26 -8.48
C SER A 243 0.34 -7.95 -8.19
N GLN A 244 -0.59 -7.92 -9.14
CA GLN A 244 -1.91 -8.55 -8.99
C GLN A 244 -1.82 -10.05 -8.79
N LYS A 245 -0.95 -10.76 -9.54
CA LYS A 245 -0.72 -12.19 -9.34
C LYS A 245 -0.27 -12.50 -7.91
N ILE A 246 0.67 -11.73 -7.38
CA ILE A 246 1.15 -11.91 -5.99
C ILE A 246 0.04 -11.55 -4.99
N PHE A 247 -0.75 -10.51 -5.25
CA PHE A 247 -1.90 -10.17 -4.41
C PHE A 247 -3.00 -11.24 -4.46
N ASP A 248 -3.17 -11.94 -5.58
CA ASP A 248 -4.10 -13.07 -5.68
C ASP A 248 -3.67 -14.26 -4.82
N GLU A 249 -2.37 -14.57 -4.81
CA GLU A 249 -1.79 -15.60 -3.92
C GLU A 249 -1.96 -15.22 -2.45
N ILE A 250 -1.63 -13.98 -2.10
CA ILE A 250 -1.85 -13.42 -0.75
C ILE A 250 -3.34 -13.47 -0.40
N GLY A 251 -4.22 -13.14 -1.35
CA GLY A 251 -5.65 -13.18 -1.20
C GLY A 251 -6.16 -14.55 -0.78
N THR A 252 -5.65 -15.59 -1.43
CA THR A 252 -5.95 -16.98 -1.06
C THR A 252 -5.39 -17.35 0.30
N LEU A 253 -4.12 -17.01 0.57
CA LEU A 253 -3.44 -17.36 1.82
C LEU A 253 -4.06 -16.69 3.06
N TRP A 254 -4.47 -15.43 2.92
CA TRP A 254 -5.04 -14.64 4.02
C TRP A 254 -6.56 -14.81 4.13
N GLY A 255 -7.22 -15.47 3.18
CA GLY A 255 -8.68 -15.58 3.14
C GLY A 255 -9.36 -14.25 2.86
N CYS A 256 -8.80 -13.44 1.94
CA CYS A 256 -9.34 -12.14 1.62
C CYS A 256 -10.73 -12.23 0.99
N LEU A 257 -11.62 -11.32 1.39
CA LEU A 257 -12.81 -11.01 0.61
C LEU A 257 -12.37 -10.40 -0.73
N ARG A 258 -12.78 -11.00 -1.84
CA ARG A 258 -12.47 -10.50 -3.19
C ARG A 258 -13.62 -9.63 -3.67
N VAL A 259 -13.29 -8.41 -4.10
CA VAL A 259 -14.28 -7.46 -4.65
C VAL A 259 -13.77 -6.90 -5.98
N GLU A 260 -14.70 -6.71 -6.92
CA GLU A 260 -14.41 -6.15 -8.23
C GLU A 260 -15.02 -4.76 -8.38
N LEU A 261 -14.34 -3.86 -9.07
CA LEU A 261 -14.83 -2.53 -9.40
C LEU A 261 -14.94 -2.38 -10.94
N PRO A 262 -15.98 -2.99 -11.56
CA PRO A 262 -16.11 -3.05 -13.01
C PRO A 262 -16.20 -1.65 -13.64
N PRO A 263 -15.61 -1.44 -14.83
CA PRO A 263 -15.63 -0.14 -15.50
C PRO A 263 -17.02 0.26 -16.01
N GLN A 264 -17.83 -0.70 -16.45
CA GLN A 264 -19.13 -0.47 -17.09
C GLN A 264 -20.25 -0.05 -16.14
N ASP A 265 -20.13 -0.37 -14.85
CA ASP A 265 -21.08 0.00 -13.80
C ASP A 265 -20.33 0.33 -12.50
N ARG A 266 -19.69 1.51 -12.51
CA ARG A 266 -18.86 1.94 -11.37
C ARG A 266 -19.67 2.09 -10.09
N GLU A 267 -20.89 2.65 -10.18
CA GLU A 267 -21.73 2.92 -9.02
C GLU A 267 -22.34 1.63 -8.45
N GLY A 268 -22.90 0.77 -9.31
CA GLY A 268 -23.44 -0.51 -8.88
C GLY A 268 -22.36 -1.47 -8.38
N GLY A 269 -21.18 -1.48 -9.02
CA GLY A 269 -20.01 -2.24 -8.58
C GLY A 269 -19.50 -1.77 -7.22
N LEU A 270 -19.36 -0.45 -7.03
CA LEU A 270 -18.98 0.14 -5.75
C LEU A 270 -19.98 -0.23 -4.65
N ARG A 271 -21.29 -0.04 -4.90
CA ARG A 271 -22.35 -0.39 -3.95
C ARG A 271 -22.27 -1.87 -3.54
N THR A 272 -22.15 -2.77 -4.52
CA THR A 272 -22.05 -4.22 -4.30
C THR A 272 -20.82 -4.58 -3.46
N ALA A 273 -19.64 -4.01 -3.78
CA ALA A 273 -18.43 -4.24 -3.02
C ALA A 273 -18.57 -3.78 -1.55
N VAL A 274 -19.17 -2.60 -1.34
CA VAL A 274 -19.42 -2.06 0.01
C VAL A 274 -20.43 -2.93 0.77
N ASP A 275 -21.49 -3.40 0.12
CA ASP A 275 -22.47 -4.32 0.73
C ASP A 275 -21.80 -5.61 1.20
N GLN A 276 -20.94 -6.22 0.36
CA GLN A 276 -20.21 -7.44 0.70
C GLN A 276 -19.25 -7.24 1.87
N ILE A 277 -18.49 -6.13 1.88
CA ILE A 277 -17.55 -5.82 2.96
C ILE A 277 -18.30 -5.58 4.27
N LEU A 278 -19.40 -4.84 4.25
CA LEU A 278 -20.20 -4.59 5.46
C LEU A 278 -20.84 -5.88 5.98
N ALA A 279 -21.32 -6.77 5.12
CA ALA A 279 -21.80 -8.08 5.54
C ALA A 279 -20.70 -8.93 6.20
N ALA A 280 -19.46 -8.87 5.71
CA ALA A 280 -18.32 -9.54 6.34
C ALA A 280 -17.96 -8.94 7.70
N VAL A 281 -18.04 -7.61 7.84
CA VAL A 281 -17.87 -6.91 9.12
C VAL A 281 -18.94 -7.32 10.13
N ASP A 282 -20.20 -7.37 9.69
CA ASP A 282 -21.33 -7.79 10.54
C ASP A 282 -21.16 -9.26 10.99
N GLY A 283 -20.71 -10.15 10.09
CA GLY A 283 -20.44 -11.56 10.40
C GLY A 283 -19.32 -11.78 11.43
N LEU A 284 -18.29 -10.92 11.44
CA LEU A 284 -17.25 -10.96 12.49
C LEU A 284 -17.81 -10.61 13.87
N ALA A 285 -18.84 -9.77 13.93
CA ALA A 285 -19.48 -9.39 15.20
C ALA A 285 -20.42 -10.49 15.73
N GLU A 286 -20.93 -11.37 14.87
CA GLU A 286 -21.86 -12.45 15.23
C GLU A 286 -21.17 -13.79 15.55
N GLY A 287 -19.99 -14.04 14.97
CA GLY A 287 -19.20 -15.26 15.20
C GLY A 287 -18.42 -15.30 16.52
N GLN A 288 -18.68 -14.35 17.42
CA GLN A 288 -18.06 -14.18 18.74
C GLN A 288 -19.11 -14.14 19.85
#